data_AF-A0A1G7YMH9-F1
#
_entry.id   AF-A0A1G7YMH9-F1
#
_cell.length_a   1.000
_cell.length_b   1.000
_cell.length_c   1.000
_cell.angle_alpha   90.00
_cell.angle_beta   90.00
_cell.angle_gamma   90.00
#
_symmetry.space_group_name_H-M   'P 1'
#
loop_
_entity.id
_entity.type
_entity.pdbx_description
1 polymer ?
#
loop_
_entity_poly.entity_id
_entity_poly.type
_entity_poly.pdbx_seq_one_letter_code
_entity_poly.pdbx_strand_id
1 'polypeptide(L)'
;MILHPKDRITPTQTALTVAHFTIGVSILVLPRIVVDKSGTSDAWISVLLGGFLSLFFGYVAAKLSQQFPGQTFYQYNQIIAGRFIGTILSIALIIYFILITGYQVRILGETIRLHVLEKTPIEVVSIAFISAATS
;
A
#
# COMPACT_ATOMS: atom_id res chain seq x y z
N MET A 1 11.06 17.78 -17.54
CA MET A 1 11.65 17.58 -16.20
C MET A 1 12.91 16.74 -16.38
N ILE A 2 14.10 17.34 -16.28
CA ILE A 2 15.36 16.61 -16.40
C ILE A 2 15.63 16.01 -15.02
N LEU A 3 15.37 14.70 -14.86
CA LEU A 3 15.67 13.98 -13.62
C LEU A 3 17.19 13.90 -13.48
N HIS A 4 17.74 14.40 -12.37
CA HIS A 4 19.14 14.21 -12.05
C HIS A 4 19.40 12.70 -11.89
N PRO A 5 20.56 12.14 -12.31
CA PRO A 5 20.83 10.70 -12.20
C PRO A 5 20.70 10.14 -10.78
N LYS A 6 20.80 11.00 -9.76
CA LYS A 6 20.61 10.67 -8.34
C LYS A 6 19.14 10.50 -7.92
N ASP A 7 18.19 10.99 -8.69
CA ASP A 7 16.75 10.94 -8.37
C ASP A 7 16.03 9.74 -9.04
N ARG A 8 16.78 8.93 -9.81
CA ARG A 8 16.24 7.74 -10.47
C ARG A 8 16.46 6.50 -9.61
N ILE A 9 15.36 5.85 -9.25
CA ILE A 9 15.39 4.53 -8.63
C ILE A 9 15.71 3.45 -9.66
N THR A 10 16.56 2.50 -9.29
CA THR A 10 16.88 1.33 -10.12
C THR A 10 15.66 0.41 -10.22
N PRO A 11 15.54 -0.43 -11.27
CA PRO A 11 14.43 -1.39 -11.38
C PRO A 11 14.30 -2.31 -10.17
N THR A 12 15.44 -2.73 -9.61
CA THR A 12 15.49 -3.54 -8.38
C THR A 12 14.97 -2.75 -7.18
N GLN A 13 15.35 -1.48 -7.01
CA GLN A 13 14.80 -0.63 -5.95
C GLN A 13 13.29 -0.44 -6.09
N THR A 14 12.79 -0.20 -7.31
CA THR A 14 11.35 -0.11 -7.56
C THR A 14 10.63 -1.41 -7.18
N ALA A 15 11.15 -2.56 -7.63
CA ALA A 15 10.56 -3.87 -7.33
C ALA A 15 10.56 -4.15 -5.83
N LEU A 16 11.65 -3.84 -5.12
CA LEU A 16 11.74 -3.99 -3.67
C LEU A 16 10.76 -3.07 -2.96
N THR A 17 10.62 -1.81 -3.36
CA THR A 17 9.66 -0.87 -2.75
C THR A 17 8.23 -1.36 -2.93
N VAL A 18 7.86 -1.82 -4.12
CA VAL A 18 6.53 -2.38 -4.40
C VAL A 18 6.27 -3.64 -3.56
N ALA A 19 7.27 -4.52 -3.44
CA ALA A 19 7.16 -5.72 -2.61
C ALA A 19 6.95 -5.38 -1.13
N HIS A 20 7.73 -4.45 -0.57
CA HIS A 20 7.58 -3.98 0.81
C HIS A 20 6.19 -3.38 1.06
N PHE A 21 5.71 -2.54 0.15
CA PHE A 21 4.39 -1.93 0.28
C PHE A 21 3.26 -2.98 0.23
N THR A 22 3.43 -4.02 -0.57
CA THR A 22 2.46 -5.11 -0.71
C THR A 22 2.41 -6.00 0.54
N ILE A 23 3.57 -6.34 1.10
CA ILE A 23 3.66 -7.18 2.31
C ILE A 23 3.15 -6.43 3.53
N GLY A 24 3.62 -5.19 3.72
CA GLY A 24 3.16 -4.22 4.73
C GLY A 24 2.82 -4.82 6.10
N VAL A 25 1.79 -4.24 6.73
CA VAL A 25 1.20 -4.78 7.98
C VAL A 25 0.36 -6.05 7.71
N SER A 26 0.00 -6.28 6.44
CA SER A 26 -0.86 -7.38 6.02
C SER A 26 -0.32 -8.75 6.40
N ILE A 27 1.01 -8.95 6.42
CA ILE A 27 1.62 -10.23 6.83
C ILE A 27 1.31 -10.63 8.28
N LEU A 28 1.09 -9.65 9.17
CA LEU A 28 0.76 -9.89 10.57
C LEU A 28 -0.73 -10.21 10.76
N VAL A 29 -1.58 -9.64 9.90
CA VAL A 29 -3.05 -9.68 10.05
C VAL A 29 -3.67 -10.81 9.23
N LEU A 30 -3.12 -11.11 8.04
CA LEU A 30 -3.64 -12.10 7.11
C LEU A 30 -3.79 -13.50 7.72
N PRO A 31 -2.79 -14.09 8.40
CA PRO A 31 -2.91 -15.45 8.92
C PRO A 31 -4.10 -15.59 9.88
N ARG A 32 -4.29 -14.60 10.77
CA ARG A 32 -5.39 -14.58 11.73
C ARG A 32 -6.75 -14.50 11.03
N ILE A 33 -6.92 -13.54 10.11
CA ILE A 33 -8.20 -13.37 9.38
C ILE A 33 -8.53 -14.61 8.56
N VAL A 34 -7.53 -15.19 7.93
CA VAL A 34 -7.68 -16.31 7.01
C VAL A 34 -8.04 -17.59 7.78
N VAL A 35 -7.45 -17.84 8.95
CA VAL A 35 -7.86 -18.94 9.85
C VAL A 35 -9.25 -18.70 10.44
N ASP A 36 -9.52 -17.49 10.95
CA ASP A 36 -10.81 -17.14 11.56
C ASP A 36 -11.99 -17.30 10.58
N LYS A 37 -11.77 -17.01 9.29
CA LYS A 37 -12.83 -17.06 8.26
C LYS A 37 -12.93 -18.38 7.50
N SER A 38 -11.83 -19.10 7.30
CA SER A 38 -11.85 -20.34 6.51
C SER A 38 -12.28 -21.56 7.34
N GLY A 39 -12.09 -21.54 8.66
CA GLY A 39 -12.39 -22.66 9.56
C GLY A 39 -11.68 -23.97 9.21
N THR A 40 -10.74 -23.95 8.25
CA THR A 40 -10.13 -25.12 7.62
C THR A 40 -8.66 -24.84 7.33
N SER A 41 -7.83 -25.89 7.30
CA SER A 41 -6.38 -25.77 7.13
C SER A 41 -5.95 -25.33 5.71
N ASP A 42 -6.88 -25.25 4.75
CA ASP A 42 -6.61 -24.95 3.33
C ASP A 42 -6.62 -23.46 2.98
N ALA A 43 -6.64 -22.62 4.00
CA ALA A 43 -6.75 -21.18 3.93
C ALA A 43 -5.58 -20.50 3.15
N TRP A 44 -4.46 -21.19 3.01
CA TRP A 44 -3.29 -20.78 2.21
C TRP A 44 -3.61 -20.64 0.71
N ILE A 45 -4.57 -21.40 0.18
CA ILE A 45 -4.98 -21.34 -1.23
C ILE A 45 -5.60 -19.97 -1.55
N SER A 46 -6.43 -19.44 -0.65
CA SER A 46 -7.02 -18.10 -0.82
C SER A 46 -5.96 -17.00 -0.82
N VAL A 47 -4.89 -17.16 -0.03
CA VAL A 47 -3.76 -16.23 -0.01
C VAL A 47 -3.01 -16.26 -1.34
N LEU A 48 -2.73 -17.46 -1.88
CA LEU A 48 -2.07 -17.60 -3.19
C LEU A 48 -2.92 -17.02 -4.32
N LEU A 49 -4.22 -17.29 -4.33
CA LEU A 49 -5.14 -16.75 -5.33
C LEU A 49 -5.17 -15.20 -5.27
N GLY A 50 -5.24 -14.65 -4.05
CA GLY A 50 -5.16 -13.21 -3.83
C GLY A 50 -3.85 -12.62 -4.35
N GLY A 51 -2.71 -13.27 -4.03
CA GLY A 51 -1.40 -12.88 -4.52
C GLY A 51 -1.29 -12.89 -6.05
N PHE A 52 -1.82 -13.92 -6.71
CA PHE A 52 -1.83 -14.01 -8.17
C PHE A 52 -2.65 -12.88 -8.82
N LEU A 53 -3.84 -12.58 -8.26
CA LEU A 53 -4.65 -11.44 -8.71
C LEU A 53 -3.91 -10.12 -8.51
N SER A 54 -3.27 -9.92 -7.36
CA SER A 54 -2.47 -8.71 -7.10
C SER A 54 -1.33 -8.55 -8.10
N LEU A 55 -0.62 -9.63 -8.45
CA LEU A 55 0.43 -9.60 -9.47
C LEU A 55 -0.12 -9.24 -10.85
N PHE A 56 -1.27 -9.81 -11.23
CA PHE A 56 -1.93 -9.49 -12.49
C PHE A 56 -2.29 -8.00 -12.59
N PHE A 57 -2.96 -7.44 -11.57
CA PHE A 57 -3.29 -6.01 -11.56
C PHE A 57 -2.05 -5.12 -11.49
N GLY A 58 -1.02 -5.51 -10.73
CA GLY A 58 0.26 -4.82 -10.68
C GLY A 58 0.95 -4.77 -12.04
N TYR A 59 0.92 -5.87 -12.80
CA TYR A 59 1.44 -5.92 -14.17
C TYR A 59 0.68 -4.99 -15.12
N VAL A 60 -0.67 -4.99 -15.05
CA VAL A 60 -1.50 -4.06 -15.85
C VAL A 60 -1.17 -2.61 -15.52
N ALA A 61 -1.10 -2.25 -14.23
CA ALA A 61 -0.75 -0.91 -13.79
C ALA A 61 0.65 -0.47 -14.27
N ALA A 62 1.64 -1.37 -14.17
CA ALA A 62 2.99 -1.12 -14.66
C ALA A 62 3.02 -0.91 -16.19
N LYS A 63 2.28 -1.72 -16.95
CA LYS A 63 2.16 -1.58 -18.41
C LYS A 63 1.51 -0.26 -18.81
N LEU A 64 0.42 0.14 -18.16
CA LEU A 64 -0.22 1.44 -18.38
C LEU A 64 0.77 2.58 -18.09
N SER A 65 1.49 2.51 -16.97
CA SER A 65 2.48 3.54 -16.62
C SER A 65 3.62 3.66 -17.65
N GLN A 66 4.01 2.55 -18.30
CA GLN A 66 5.02 2.57 -19.37
C GLN A 66 4.47 3.17 -20.67
N GLN A 67 3.17 3.02 -20.93
CA GLN A 67 2.51 3.58 -22.12
C GLN A 67 2.33 5.10 -22.04
N PHE A 68 2.25 5.66 -20.83
CA PHE A 68 2.15 7.10 -20.58
C PHE A 68 3.38 7.64 -19.84
N PRO A 69 4.57 7.62 -20.48
CA PRO A 69 5.81 8.01 -19.82
C PRO A 69 5.79 9.47 -19.39
N GLY A 70 6.22 9.74 -18.15
CA GLY A 70 6.27 11.10 -17.60
C GLY A 70 4.93 11.63 -17.10
N GLN A 71 3.85 10.85 -17.19
CA GLN A 71 2.55 11.19 -16.62
C GLN A 71 2.29 10.43 -15.32
N THR A 72 1.66 11.10 -14.37
CA THR A 72 1.21 10.45 -13.13
C THR A 72 -0.09 9.68 -13.35
N PHE A 73 -0.44 8.78 -12.44
CA PHE A 73 -1.74 8.10 -12.43
C PHE A 73 -2.90 9.10 -12.57
N TYR A 74 -2.84 10.21 -11.84
CA TYR A 74 -3.86 11.26 -11.88
C TYR A 74 -4.03 11.90 -13.27
N GLN A 75 -2.96 11.95 -14.06
CA GLN A 75 -2.96 12.53 -15.40
C GLN A 75 -3.42 11.51 -16.45
N TYR A 76 -2.75 10.35 -16.54
CA TYR A 76 -3.09 9.39 -17.58
C TYR A 76 -4.45 8.74 -17.37
N ASN A 77 -4.93 8.61 -16.13
CA ASN A 77 -6.27 8.07 -15.86
C ASN A 77 -7.38 8.99 -16.42
N GLN A 78 -7.18 10.31 -16.41
CA GLN A 78 -8.13 11.24 -17.04
C GLN A 78 -8.13 11.11 -18.57
N ILE A 79 -7.02 10.69 -19.18
CA ILE A 79 -6.92 10.43 -20.63
C ILE A 79 -7.64 9.12 -20.98
N ILE A 80 -7.46 8.07 -20.18
CA ILE A 80 -8.02 6.74 -20.45
C ILE A 80 -9.52 6.69 -20.14
N ALA A 81 -9.94 7.15 -18.96
CA ALA A 81 -11.33 7.04 -18.48
C ALA A 81 -12.16 8.31 -18.74
N GLY A 82 -11.55 9.37 -19.26
CA GLY A 82 -12.16 10.69 -19.40
C GLY A 82 -12.11 11.52 -18.12
N ARG A 83 -12.32 12.85 -18.26
CA ARG A 83 -12.11 13.82 -17.17
C ARG A 83 -13.01 13.57 -15.95
N PHE A 84 -14.27 13.19 -16.15
CA PHE A 84 -15.22 12.97 -15.05
C PHE A 84 -14.86 11.71 -14.24
N ILE A 85 -14.81 10.55 -14.90
CA ILE A 85 -14.49 9.26 -14.26
C ILE A 85 -13.06 9.28 -13.71
N GLY A 86 -12.10 9.83 -14.46
CA GLY A 86 -10.72 9.95 -14.01
C GLY A 86 -10.57 10.81 -12.74
N THR A 87 -11.36 11.87 -12.60
CA THR A 87 -11.38 12.70 -11.37
C THR A 87 -11.96 11.92 -10.20
N ILE A 88 -13.07 11.19 -10.39
CA ILE A 88 -13.66 10.35 -9.33
C ILE A 88 -12.66 9.31 -8.84
N LEU A 89 -12.02 8.59 -9.77
CA LEU A 89 -11.00 7.59 -9.45
C LEU A 89 -9.80 8.21 -8.71
N SER A 90 -9.38 9.41 -9.10
CA SER A 90 -8.31 10.15 -8.43
C SER A 90 -8.67 10.51 -6.98
N ILE A 91 -9.88 11.02 -6.76
CA ILE A 91 -10.39 11.36 -5.42
C ILE A 91 -10.52 10.10 -4.56
N ALA A 92 -11.09 9.03 -5.13
CA ALA A 92 -11.23 7.75 -4.45
C ALA A 92 -9.86 7.19 -4.02
N LEU A 93 -8.84 7.31 -4.87
CA LEU A 93 -7.47 6.89 -4.55
C LEU A 93 -6.87 7.71 -3.40
N ILE A 94 -7.09 9.03 -3.39
CA ILE A 94 -6.62 9.90 -2.29
C ILE A 94 -7.28 9.50 -0.97
N ILE A 95 -8.62 9.35 -0.97
CA ILE A 95 -9.37 8.93 0.23
C ILE A 95 -8.88 7.56 0.71
N TYR A 96 -8.68 6.62 -0.22
CA TYR A 96 -8.14 5.30 0.09
C TYR A 96 -6.77 5.41 0.80
N PHE A 97 -5.85 6.23 0.30
CA PHE A 97 -4.55 6.43 0.91
C PHE A 97 -4.62 7.06 2.32
N ILE A 98 -5.54 8.00 2.53
CA ILE A 98 -5.76 8.60 3.86
C ILE A 98 -6.25 7.54 4.85
N LEU A 99 -7.26 6.76 4.45
CA LEU A 99 -7.86 5.74 5.30
C LEU A 99 -6.87 4.62 5.64
N ILE A 100 -6.13 4.11 4.65
CA ILE A 100 -5.17 3.02 4.88
C ILE A 100 -4.00 3.48 5.76
N THR A 101 -3.54 4.74 5.60
CA THR A 101 -2.47 5.30 6.44
C THR A 101 -2.93 5.39 7.89
N GLY A 102 -4.13 5.95 8.14
CA GLY A 102 -4.70 6.00 9.49
C GLY A 102 -4.88 4.62 10.12
N TYR A 103 -5.32 3.64 9.32
CA TYR A 103 -5.46 2.25 9.76
C TYR A 103 -4.10 1.63 10.13
N GLN A 104 -3.07 1.81 9.31
CA GLN A 104 -1.74 1.27 9.59
C GLN A 104 -1.13 1.88 10.86
N VAL A 105 -1.23 3.20 11.04
CA VAL A 105 -0.75 3.89 12.25
C VAL A 105 -1.43 3.33 13.50
N ARG A 106 -2.75 3.11 13.44
CA ARG A 106 -3.50 2.51 14.57
C ARG A 106 -3.02 1.10 14.90
N ILE A 107 -2.88 0.22 13.91
CA ILE A 107 -2.45 -1.16 14.16
C ILE A 107 -1.03 -1.22 14.70
N LEU A 108 -0.13 -0.41 14.16
CA LEU A 108 1.24 -0.32 14.66
C LEU A 108 1.25 0.21 16.10
N GLY A 109 0.44 1.22 16.42
CA GLY A 109 0.28 1.74 17.77
C GLY A 109 -0.25 0.68 18.76
N GLU A 110 -1.27 -0.09 18.38
CA GLU A 110 -1.80 -1.20 19.19
C GLU A 110 -0.74 -2.30 19.38
N THR A 111 -0.01 -2.66 18.32
CA THR A 111 1.03 -3.69 18.36
C THR A 111 2.19 -3.30 19.29
N ILE A 112 2.65 -2.06 19.23
CA ILE A 112 3.75 -1.55 20.07
C ILE A 112 3.34 -1.43 21.52
N ARG A 113 2.11 -1.01 21.79
CA ARG A 113 1.57 -1.00 23.16
C ARG A 113 1.52 -2.40 23.74
N LEU A 114 1.17 -3.42 22.95
CA LEU A 114 1.11 -4.81 23.39
C LEU A 114 2.49 -5.46 23.58
N HIS A 115 3.54 -5.01 22.88
CA HIS A 115 4.84 -5.70 22.86
C HIS A 115 6.01 -4.92 23.48
N VAL A 116 5.92 -3.59 23.61
CA VAL A 116 7.09 -2.75 23.96
C VAL A 116 6.78 -1.74 25.05
N LEU A 117 5.66 -1.02 24.97
CA LEU A 117 5.29 0.01 25.96
C LEU A 117 3.85 -0.16 26.45
N GLU A 118 3.66 -1.08 27.40
CA GLU A 118 2.34 -1.45 27.96
C GLU A 118 1.53 -0.26 28.52
N LYS A 119 2.22 0.79 28.99
CA LYS A 119 1.61 1.93 29.71
C LYS A 119 1.47 3.22 28.89
N THR A 120 1.94 3.28 27.65
CA THR A 120 1.97 4.54 26.90
C THR A 120 0.68 4.74 26.09
N PRO A 121 0.03 5.92 26.15
CA PRO A 121 -1.17 6.21 25.36
C PRO A 121 -0.89 6.10 23.86
N ILE A 122 -1.84 5.54 23.11
CA ILE A 122 -1.70 5.25 21.68
C ILE A 122 -1.47 6.52 20.83
N GLU A 123 -1.93 7.67 21.32
CA GLU A 123 -1.77 8.97 20.68
C GLU A 123 -0.30 9.38 20.57
N VAL A 124 0.50 9.15 21.62
CA VAL A 124 1.94 9.51 21.64
C VAL A 124 2.74 8.64 20.68
N VAL A 125 2.43 7.34 20.64
CA VAL A 125 3.06 6.39 19.69
C VAL A 125 2.71 6.76 18.26
N SER A 126 1.45 7.08 17.99
CA SER A 126 0.99 7.47 16.65
C SER A 126 1.69 8.73 16.14
N ILE A 127 1.84 9.76 16.99
CA ILE A 127 2.53 11.01 16.64
C ILE A 127 4.01 10.75 16.36
N ALA A 128 4.69 9.96 17.19
CA ALA A 128 6.11 9.63 17.00
C ALA A 128 6.37 8.87 15.69
N PHE A 129 5.47 7.95 15.31
CA PHE A 129 5.56 7.24 14.04
C PHE A 129 5.38 8.16 12.84
N ILE A 130 4.39 9.05 12.88
CA ILE A 130 4.15 10.02 11.81
C ILE A 130 5.35 10.97 11.68
N SER A 131 5.92 11.43 12.80
CA SER A 131 7.10 12.31 12.76
C SER A 131 8.33 11.58 12.21
N ALA A 132 8.58 10.34 12.62
CA ALA A 132 9.68 9.53 12.10
C ALA A 132 9.51 9.21 10.60
N ALA A 133 8.28 8.95 10.15
CA ALA A 133 7.98 8.71 8.74
C ALA A 133 8.15 9.97 7.86
N THR A 134 8.17 11.16 8.47
CA THR A 134 8.39 12.45 7.77
C THR A 134 9.88 12.84 7.74
N SER A 135 10.74 12.14 8.49
CA SER A 135 12.20 12.40 8.63
C SER A 135 13.00 11.66 7.56
#